data_AF-A0A7V0P724-F1
#
_entry.id   AF-A0A7V0P724-F1
#
_cell.length_a   1.000
_cell.length_b   1.000
_cell.length_c   1.000
_cell.angle_alpha   90.00
_cell.angle_beta   90.00
_cell.angle_gamma   90.00
#
_symmetry.space_group_name_H-M   'P 1'
#
loop_
_entity.id
_entity.type
_entity.pdbx_description
1 polymer ?
#
loop_
_entity_poly.entity_id
_entity_poly.type
_entity_poly.pdbx_seq_one_letter_code
_entity_poly.pdbx_strand_id
1 'polypeptide(L)' 'MKQAFLQLALTQLRLNPESRAYYERKRGEGKPHWVALTALARKLCKRVYKLMREEVPVMSAY' A
#
# COMPACT_ATOMS: atom_id res chain seq x y z
N MET A 1 4.02 -5.94 15.88
CA MET A 1 3.37 -5.97 14.55
C MET A 1 3.50 -4.67 13.72
N LYS A 2 3.77 -3.49 14.31
CA LYS A 2 3.91 -2.21 13.56
C LYS A 2 5.08 -2.21 12.54
N GLN A 3 6.18 -2.90 12.84
CA GLN A 3 7.40 -2.88 12.03
C GLN A 3 7.23 -3.52 10.65
N ALA A 4 6.54 -4.65 10.57
CA ALA A 4 6.33 -5.39 9.32
C ALA A 4 5.53 -4.57 8.29
N PHE A 5 4.49 -3.86 8.75
CA PHE A 5 3.68 -3.01 7.89
C PHE A 5 4.46 -1.81 7.34
N LEU A 6 5.41 -1.27 8.11
CA LEU A 6 6.27 -0.18 7.65
C LEU A 6 7.30 -0.68 6.63
N GLN A 7 7.90 -1.86 6.84
CA GLN A 7 8.78 -2.48 5.86
C GLN A 7 8.07 -2.73 4.53
N LEU A 8 6.84 -3.24 4.59
CA LEU A 8 6.02 -3.49 3.41
C LEU A 8 5.69 -2.18 2.66
N ALA A 9 5.34 -1.11 3.38
CA ALA A 9 5.10 0.20 2.80
C ALA A 9 6.35 0.80 2.16
N LEU A 10 7.54 0.67 2.78
CA LEU A 10 8.81 1.14 2.23
C LEU A 10 9.20 0.39 0.96
N THR A 11 9.05 -0.94 0.93
CA THR A 11 9.28 -1.74 -0.27
C THR A 11 8.33 -1.36 -1.39
N GLN A 12 7.04 -1.17 -1.09
CA GLN A 12 6.04 -0.76 -2.09
C GLN A 12 6.25 0.66 -2.60
N LEU A 13 6.74 1.56 -1.76
CA LEU A 13 7.12 2.92 -2.16
C LEU A 13 8.24 2.91 -3.21
N ARG A 14 9.13 1.91 -3.16
CA ARG A 14 10.24 1.74 -4.11
C ARG A 14 9.82 1.04 -5.40
N LEU A 15 8.99 0.01 -5.30
CA LEU A 15 8.66 -0.88 -6.43
C LEU A 15 7.44 -0.45 -7.23
N ASN A 16 6.49 0.26 -6.62
CA ASN A 16 5.20 0.56 -7.24
C ASN A 16 4.99 2.08 -7.38
N PRO A 17 4.97 2.61 -8.61
CA PRO A 17 4.69 4.03 -8.87
C PRO A 17 3.35 4.52 -8.30
N GLU A 18 2.31 3.67 -8.27
CA GLU A 18 1.00 4.00 -7.72
C GLU A 18 1.06 4.22 -6.19
N SER A 19 1.83 3.37 -5.50
CA SER A 19 2.11 3.50 -4.06
C SER A 19 2.89 4.77 -3.77
N ARG A 20 3.85 5.12 -4.63
CA ARG A 20 4.61 6.37 -4.54
C ARG A 20 3.74 7.60 -4.76
N ALA A 21 2.93 7.63 -5.81
CA ALA A 21 2.01 8.73 -6.06
C ALA A 21 1.03 8.94 -4.87
N TYR A 22 0.53 7.84 -4.29
CA TYR A 22 -0.32 7.92 -3.10
C TYR A 22 0.44 8.50 -1.89
N TYR A 23 1.67 8.06 -1.65
CA TYR A 23 2.52 8.57 -0.57
C TYR A 23 2.83 10.07 -0.77
N GLU A 24 3.23 10.48 -1.97
CA GLU A 24 3.55 11.88 -2.28
C GLU A 24 2.33 12.78 -2.14
N ARG A 25 1.15 12.34 -2.59
CA ARG A 25 -0.09 13.08 -2.34
C ARG A 25 -0.33 13.29 -0.85
N LYS A 26 -0.08 12.25 -0.02
CA LYS A 26 -0.20 12.39 1.44
C LYS A 26 0.86 13.31 2.04
N ARG A 27 2.06 13.38 1.48
CA ARG A 27 3.08 14.37 1.87
C ARG A 27 2.71 15.79 1.45
N GLY A 28 2.13 15.96 0.26
CA GLY A 28 1.62 17.24 -0.25
C GLY A 28 0.43 17.80 0.53
N GLU A 29 -0.36 16.94 1.19
CA GLU A 29 -1.37 17.35 2.18
C GLU A 29 -0.75 17.92 3.49
N GLY A 30 0.57 18.08 3.58
CA GLY A 30 1.27 18.57 4.77
C GLY A 30 1.50 17.51 5.86
N LYS A 31 1.16 16.23 5.59
CA LYS A 31 1.26 15.18 6.61
C LYS A 31 2.71 14.77 6.85
N PRO A 32 3.11 14.53 8.12
CA PRO A 32 4.45 14.06 8.42
C PRO A 32 4.70 12.67 7.82
N HIS A 33 5.96 12.38 7.53
CA HIS A 33 6.42 11.16 6.86
C HIS A 33 5.78 9.88 7.43
N TRP A 34 5.80 9.74 8.75
CA TRP A 34 5.26 8.56 9.45
C TRP A 34 3.75 8.39 9.29
N VAL A 35 3.01 9.49 9.20
CA VAL A 35 1.56 9.46 8.97
C VAL A 35 1.27 9.06 7.52
N ALA A 36 2.01 9.61 6.56
CA ALA A 36 1.89 9.22 5.15
C ALA A 36 2.23 7.74 4.93
N LEU A 37 3.31 7.24 5.54
CA LEU A 37 3.68 5.82 5.50
C LEU A 37 2.62 4.92 6.14
N THR A 38 2.10 5.30 7.31
CA THR A 38 1.05 4.51 7.99
C THR A 38 -0.23 4.47 7.14
N ALA A 39 -0.60 5.59 6.49
CA ALA A 39 -1.72 5.64 5.57
C ALA A 39 -1.51 4.73 4.34
N LEU A 40 -0.29 4.69 3.79
CA LEU A 40 0.08 3.79 2.71
C LEU A 40 -0.01 2.32 3.16
N ALA A 41 0.56 1.98 4.31
CA ALA A 41 0.49 0.63 4.87
C ALA A 41 -0.96 0.15 5.04
N ARG A 42 -1.84 1.00 5.58
CA ARG A 42 -3.28 0.68 5.73
C ARG A 42 -3.97 0.50 4.38
N LYS A 43 -3.63 1.29 3.35
CA LYS A 43 -4.16 1.13 1.98
C LYS A 43 -3.76 -0.24 1.42
N LEU A 44 -2.51 -0.64 1.60
CA LEU A 44 -1.98 -1.93 1.13
C LEU A 44 -2.66 -3.10 1.83
N CYS A 45 -2.82 -3.06 3.16
CA CYS A 45 -3.54 -4.10 3.89
C CYS A 45 -5.00 -4.24 3.40
N LYS A 46 -5.68 -3.12 3.16
CA LYS A 46 -7.04 -3.14 2.59
C LYS A 46 -7.08 -3.76 1.20
N ARG A 47 -6.07 -3.50 0.36
CA ARG A 47 -5.97 -4.10 -0.98
C ARG A 47 -5.77 -5.61 -0.89
N VAL A 48 -4.84 -6.08 -0.05
CA VAL A 48 -4.62 -7.52 0.18
C VAL A 48 -5.89 -8.17 0.74
N TYR A 49 -6.54 -7.54 1.71
CA TYR A 49 -7.80 -8.06 2.26
C TYR A 49 -8.90 -8.14 1.20
N LYS A 50 -9.02 -7.14 0.32
CA LYS A 50 -9.94 -7.21 -0.82
C LYS A 50 -9.58 -8.34 -1.78
N LEU A 51 -8.31 -8.50 -2.15
CA LEU A 51 -7.85 -9.59 -3.02
C LEU A 51 -8.08 -10.98 -2.40
N MET A 52 -8.09 -11.10 -1.07
CA MET A 52 -8.40 -12.35 -0.37
C MET A 52 -9.91 -12.62 -0.25
N ARG A 53 -10.74 -11.58 -0.35
CA ARG A 53 -12.20 -11.63 -0.17
C ARG A 53 -12.95 -11.67 -1.49
N GLU A 54 -12.42 -11.01 -2.50
CA GLU A 54 -12.73 -11.29 -3.88
C GLU A 54 -12.11 -12.67 -4.14
N GLU A 55 -12.93 -13.70 -4.33
CA GLU A 55 -12.51 -14.88 -5.08
C GLU A 55 -12.16 -14.37 -6.48
N VAL A 56 -10.94 -13.87 -6.66
CA VAL A 56 -10.46 -13.53 -8.00
C VAL A 56 -10.52 -14.86 -8.74
N PRO A 57 -11.41 -15.03 -9.75
CA PRO A 57 -11.22 -16.11 -10.68
C PRO A 57 -9.87 -15.77 -11.29
N VAL A 58 -8.87 -16.58 -11.00
CA VAL A 58 -7.66 -16.59 -11.81
C VAL A 58 -8.15 -17.09 -13.17
N MET A 59 -8.72 -16.18 -13.95
CA MET A 59 -9.26 -16.46 -15.26
C MET A 59 -8.04 -16.73 -16.13
N SER A 60 -7.79 -18.02 -16.31
CA SER A 60 -7.39 -18.66 -17.54
C SER A 60 -6.63 -17.74 -18.50
N ALA A 61 -5.31 -17.82 -18.41
CA ALA A 61 -4.43 -17.46 -19.51
C ALA A 61 -3.25 -18.43 -19.52
N TYR A 62 -3.55 -19.73 -19.62
CA TYR A 62 -2.69 -20.78 -20.17
C TYR A 62 -3.57 -21.91 -20.71
#